data_AF-A0A529MFC6-F1
#
_entry.id   AF-A0A529MFC6-F1
#
_cell.length_a   1.000
_cell.length_b   1.000
_cell.length_c   1.000
_cell.angle_alpha   90.00
_cell.angle_beta   90.00
_cell.angle_gamma   90.00
#
_symmetry.space_group_name_H-M   'P 1'
#
loop_
_entity.id
_entity.type
_entity.pdbx_description
1 polymer ?
#
loop_
_entity_poly.entity_id
_entity_poly.type
_entity_poly.pdbx_seq_one_letter_code
_entity_poly.pdbx_strand_id
1 'polypeptide(L)'
;DAVLEVETNIVGRSSGFVHVGDPVAIKFDTFPYSQYGLAHGTVRTVSPDSFSAREQARDPNSSLAMLPADTDQFYRTQISIDDVALHSLPA
;
A
#
# COMPACT_ATOMS: atom_id res chain seq x y z
N ASP A 1 14.33 17.77 -0.99
CA ASP A 1 13.24 16.92 -0.47
C ASP A 1 12.79 15.91 -1.49
N ALA A 2 12.80 14.63 -1.12
CA ALA A 2 12.19 13.56 -1.90
C ALA A 2 10.83 13.25 -1.27
N VAL A 3 9.78 13.15 -2.09
CA VAL A 3 8.44 12.74 -1.65
C VAL A 3 8.47 11.23 -1.43
N LEU A 4 8.04 10.78 -0.25
CA LEU A 4 7.91 9.36 0.06
C LEU A 4 6.57 8.86 -0.50
N GLU A 5 6.62 7.78 -1.26
CA GLU A 5 5.44 7.14 -1.84
C GLU A 5 5.43 5.64 -1.51
N VAL A 6 4.24 5.09 -1.32
CA VAL A 6 3.99 3.67 -1.10
C VAL A 6 3.14 3.14 -2.24
N GLU A 7 3.62 2.09 -2.90
CA GLU A 7 2.83 1.30 -3.83
C GLU A 7 2.20 0.12 -3.10
N THR A 8 0.89 -0.04 -3.22
CA THR A 8 0.15 -1.16 -2.63
C THR A 8 -0.97 -1.66 -3.53
N ASN A 9 -1.41 -2.90 -3.31
CA ASN A 9 -2.42 -3.58 -4.09
C ASN A 9 -3.75 -3.65 -3.31
N ILE A 10 -4.85 -3.22 -3.94
CA ILE A 10 -6.20 -3.26 -3.36
C ILE A 10 -7.01 -4.35 -4.04
N VAL A 11 -7.55 -5.27 -3.24
CA VAL A 11 -8.40 -6.38 -3.72
C VAL A 11 -9.67 -5.84 -4.37
N GLY A 12 -10.03 -6.38 -5.54
CA GLY A 12 -11.13 -5.86 -6.35
C GLY A 12 -12.51 -5.93 -5.69
N ARG A 13 -12.74 -6.89 -4.78
CA ARG A 13 -13.97 -6.96 -3.96
C ARG A 13 -14.13 -5.72 -3.05
N SER A 14 -13.03 -5.06 -2.71
CA SER A 14 -12.97 -3.88 -1.84
C SER A 14 -12.78 -2.58 -2.63
N SER A 15 -12.46 -2.65 -3.94
CA SER A 15 -12.11 -1.49 -4.76
C SER A 15 -13.25 -0.50 -4.96
N GLY A 16 -14.50 -0.90 -4.76
CA GLY A 16 -15.65 0.01 -4.83
C GLY A 16 -15.70 1.06 -3.70
N PHE A 17 -14.78 1.00 -2.73
CA PHE A 17 -14.79 1.85 -1.54
C PHE A 17 -13.56 2.75 -1.40
N VAL A 18 -12.59 2.70 -2.32
CA VAL A 18 -11.35 3.48 -2.23
C VAL A 18 -11.26 4.47 -3.38
N HIS A 19 -11.09 5.74 -3.03
CA HIS A 19 -11.03 6.87 -3.96
C HIS A 19 -9.73 7.66 -3.79
N VAL A 20 -9.36 8.36 -4.86
CA VAL A 20 -8.26 9.35 -4.79
C VAL A 20 -8.64 10.45 -3.80
N GLY A 21 -7.71 10.78 -2.90
CA GLY A 21 -7.93 11.73 -1.82
C GLY A 21 -8.35 11.10 -0.49
N ASP A 22 -8.60 9.80 -0.44
CA ASP A 22 -8.95 9.13 0.82
C ASP A 22 -7.76 9.15 1.80
N PRO A 23 -8.00 9.47 3.09
CA PRO A 23 -6.97 9.43 4.11
C PRO A 23 -6.61 7.98 4.43
N VAL A 24 -5.32 7.70 4.55
CA VAL A 24 -4.82 6.36 4.86
C VAL A 24 -3.82 6.39 6.02
N ALA A 25 -3.87 5.33 6.82
CA ALA A 25 -2.95 5.10 7.92
C ALA A 25 -2.01 3.94 7.55
N ILE A 26 -0.71 4.21 7.55
CA ILE A 26 0.34 3.27 7.14
C ILE A 26 1.07 2.82 8.39
N LYS A 27 0.92 1.54 8.74
CA LYS A 27 1.64 0.94 9.86
C LYS A 27 2.89 0.22 9.33
N PHE A 28 4.06 0.63 9.81
CA PHE A 28 5.31 -0.07 9.54
C PHE A 28 5.46 -1.20 10.55
N ASP A 29 5.39 -2.46 10.10
CA ASP A 29 5.75 -3.60 10.93
C ASP A 29 7.28 -3.69 11.00
N THR A 30 7.89 -3.00 11.96
CA THR A 30 9.33 -3.09 12.23
C THR A 30 9.58 -3.17 13.73
N PHE A 31 9.99 -4.35 14.20
CA PHE A 31 10.38 -4.73 15.57
C PHE A 31 9.36 -4.43 16.70
N PRO A 32 9.16 -5.36 17.66
CA PRO A 32 8.09 -5.28 18.67
C PRO A 32 8.17 -4.15 19.72
N TYR A 33 9.04 -3.14 19.57
CA TYR A 33 9.23 -2.06 20.55
C TYR A 33 9.29 -0.64 19.96
N SER A 34 9.12 -0.46 18.66
CA SER A 34 8.99 0.89 18.08
C SER A 34 7.55 1.37 18.25
N GLN A 35 7.25 2.00 19.38
CA GLN A 35 5.90 2.45 19.76
C GLN A 35 5.28 3.53 18.84
N TYR A 36 5.90 3.88 17.70
CA TYR A 36 5.47 4.98 16.83
C TYR A 36 5.68 4.75 15.32
N GLY A 37 5.57 3.50 14.83
CA GLY A 37 5.68 3.19 13.40
C GLY A 37 4.39 3.47 12.60
N LEU A 38 3.73 4.61 12.78
CA LEU A 38 2.53 4.99 12.03
C LEU A 38 2.81 6.23 11.19
N ALA A 39 2.54 6.18 9.90
CA ALA A 39 2.50 7.35 9.03
C ALA A 39 1.09 7.58 8.51
N HIS A 40 0.79 8.84 8.22
CA HIS A 40 -0.44 9.23 7.56
C HIS A 40 -0.13 9.61 6.12
N GLY A 41 -1.03 9.19 5.24
CA GLY A 41 -0.90 9.45 3.82
C GLY A 41 -2.24 9.70 3.17
N THR A 42 -2.18 9.92 1.87
CA THR A 42 -3.34 10.16 1.03
C THR A 42 -3.22 9.32 -0.24
N VAL A 43 -4.33 8.71 -0.68
CA VAL A 43 -4.37 8.01 -1.95
C VAL A 43 -4.17 9.02 -3.09
N ARG A 44 -3.07 8.87 -3.83
CA ARG A 44 -2.73 9.72 -4.99
C ARG A 44 -3.38 9.20 -6.26
N THR A 45 -3.27 7.89 -6.48
CA THR A 45 -3.71 7.26 -7.71
C THR A 45 -4.24 5.87 -7.42
N VAL A 46 -5.36 5.54 -8.06
CA VAL A 46 -5.85 4.17 -8.18
C VAL A 46 -5.81 3.82 -9.66
N SER A 47 -5.08 2.77 -10.03
CA SER A 47 -5.01 2.31 -11.41
C SER A 47 -6.41 1.95 -11.92
N PRO A 48 -6.84 2.45 -13.09
CA PRO A 48 -8.13 2.06 -13.67
C PRO A 48 -8.13 0.60 -14.14
N ASP A 49 -6.95 0.03 -14.38
CA ASP A 49 -6.78 -1.35 -14.82
C ASP A 49 -6.93 -2.35 -13.67
N SER A 50 -7.77 -3.36 -13.89
CA SER A 50 -7.88 -4.54 -13.05
C SER A 50 -6.79 -5.55 -13.46
N PHE A 51 -5.99 -6.01 -12.50
CA PHE A 51 -4.98 -7.02 -12.76
C PHE A 51 -5.37 -8.36 -12.13
N SER A 52 -5.16 -9.45 -12.87
CA SER A 52 -5.41 -10.82 -12.39
C SER A 52 -4.29 -11.30 -11.48
N ALA A 53 -4.62 -11.74 -10.26
CA ALA A 53 -3.60 -12.28 -9.36
C ALA A 53 -3.04 -13.61 -9.84
N ARG A 54 -3.85 -14.42 -10.54
CA ARG A 54 -3.40 -15.69 -11.12
C ARG A 54 -2.39 -15.50 -12.24
N GLU A 55 -2.56 -14.43 -13.02
CA GLU A 55 -1.67 -14.10 -14.13
C GLU A 55 -0.34 -13.57 -13.59
N GLN A 56 -0.41 -12.62 -12.65
CA GLN A 56 0.77 -12.04 -12.00
C GLN A 56 1.53 -13.00 -11.09
N ALA A 57 0.91 -14.09 -10.61
CA ALA A 57 1.61 -15.12 -9.85
C ALA A 57 2.64 -15.89 -10.70
N ARG A 58 2.53 -15.78 -12.03
CA ARG A 58 3.49 -16.34 -12.97
C ARG A 58 4.68 -15.40 -13.21
N ASP A 59 4.57 -14.14 -12.80
CA ASP A 59 5.63 -13.15 -12.89
C ASP A 59 6.54 -13.22 -11.65
N PRO A 60 7.84 -13.54 -11.81
CA PRO A 60 8.76 -13.71 -10.69
C PRO A 60 9.09 -12.40 -9.95
N ASN A 61 8.74 -11.24 -10.52
CA ASN A 61 8.94 -9.91 -9.93
C ASN A 61 7.65 -9.31 -9.34
N SER A 62 6.55 -10.06 -9.30
CA SER A 62 5.27 -9.51 -8.84
C SER A 62 5.11 -9.60 -7.32
N SER A 63 4.77 -8.47 -6.69
CA SER A 63 4.54 -8.33 -5.25
C SER A 63 3.13 -8.77 -4.84
N LEU A 64 2.78 -10.04 -5.11
CA LEU A 64 1.52 -10.63 -4.68
C LEU A 64 1.53 -11.18 -3.25
N ALA A 65 2.69 -11.18 -2.59
CA ALA A 65 2.89 -11.82 -1.28
C ALA A 65 1.95 -11.31 -0.17
N MET A 66 1.34 -10.15 -0.36
CA MET A 66 0.46 -9.51 0.62
C MET A 66 -1.04 -9.63 0.27
N LEU A 67 -1.37 -10.25 -0.87
CA LEU A 67 -2.76 -10.44 -1.30
C LEU A 67 -3.33 -11.76 -0.75
N PRO A 68 -4.61 -11.78 -0.32
CA PRO A 68 -5.29 -13.02 0.03
C PRO A 68 -5.27 -14.02 -1.13
N ALA A 69 -5.10 -15.31 -0.84
CA ALA A 69 -5.02 -16.37 -1.85
C ALA A 69 -6.27 -16.50 -2.75
N ASP A 70 -7.43 -16.01 -2.30
CA ASP A 70 -8.69 -15.99 -3.05
C ASP A 70 -8.85 -14.74 -3.95
N THR A 71 -7.87 -13.84 -3.96
CA THR A 71 -7.95 -12.62 -4.76
C THR A 71 -7.88 -12.96 -6.25
N ASP A 72 -9.01 -12.80 -6.96
CA ASP A 72 -9.02 -13.01 -8.41
C ASP A 72 -8.48 -11.77 -9.16
N GLN A 73 -8.87 -10.58 -8.68
CA GLN A 73 -8.49 -9.30 -9.26
C GLN A 73 -8.05 -8.30 -8.18
N PHE A 74 -7.09 -7.45 -8.53
CA PHE A 74 -6.67 -6.32 -7.70
C PHE A 74 -6.29 -5.10 -8.54
N TYR A 75 -6.18 -3.96 -7.88
CA TYR A 75 -5.81 -2.68 -8.44
C TYR A 75 -4.55 -2.17 -7.78
N ARG A 76 -3.67 -1.55 -8.55
CA ARG A 76 -2.47 -0.89 -8.02
C ARG A 76 -2.83 0.49 -7.52
N THR A 77 -2.29 0.85 -6.37
CA THR A 77 -2.53 2.15 -5.76
C THR A 77 -1.23 2.76 -5.30
N GLN A 78 -1.12 4.06 -5.50
CA GLN A 78 -0.03 4.88 -5.02
C GLN A 78 -0.54 5.80 -3.92
N ILE A 79 0.17 5.79 -2.81
CA ILE A 79 -0.14 6.56 -1.61
C ILE A 79 1.05 7.47 -1.33
N SER A 80 0.82 8.77 -1.20
CA SER A 80 1.85 9.66 -0.66
C SER A 80 1.90 9.53 0.85
N ILE A 81 3.09 9.58 1.42
CA ILE A 81 3.27 9.71 2.86
C ILE A 81 3.38 11.20 3.19
N ASP A 82 2.37 11.74 3.85
CA ASP A 82 2.25 13.19 4.10
C ASP A 82 2.83 13.57 5.47
N ASP A 83 2.63 12.72 6.49
CA ASP A 83 3.23 12.90 7.82
C ASP A 83 3.83 11.58 8.31
N VAL A 84 5.10 11.66 8.69
CA VAL A 84 5.88 10.54 9.16
C VAL A 84 6.21 10.80 10.62
N ALA A 85 5.43 10.25 11.53
CA ALA A 85 5.65 10.35 12.98
C ALA A 85 6.82 9.46 13.47
N LEU A 86 7.90 9.33 12.68
CA LEU A 86 9.11 8.61 13.06
C LEU A 86 9.92 9.46 14.04
N HIS A 87 9.67 9.24 15.33
CA HIS A 87 10.47 9.86 16.37
C HIS A 87 11.76 9.03 16.58
N SER A 88 12.92 9.69 16.49
CA SER A 88 14.25 9.15 16.86
C SER A 88 14.78 8.00 15.99
N LEU A 89 15.14 8.27 14.74
CA LEU A 89 16.03 7.38 13.97
C LEU A 89 17.45 7.46 14.58
N PRO A 90 18.10 6.34 14.98
CA PRO A 90 19.51 6.37 15.36
C PRO A 90 20.37 6.79 14.16
N ALA A 91 21.34 7.67 14.42
CA ALA A 91 22.29 8.21 13.46
C ALA A 91 23.25 7.15 12.91
#